data_AF-A0A800LRL7-F1
#
_entry.id   AF-A0A800LRL7-F1
#
_cell.length_a   1.000
_cell.length_b   1.000
_cell.length_c   1.000
_cell.angle_alpha   90.00
_cell.angle_beta   90.00
_cell.angle_gamma   90.00
#
_symmetry.space_group_name_H-M   'P 1'
#
loop_
_entity.id
_entity.type
_entity.pdbx_description
1 polymer ?
#
loop_
_entity_poly.entity_id
_entity_poly.type
_entity_poly.pdbx_seq_one_letter_code
_entity_poly.pdbx_strand_id
1 'polypeptide(L)'
;NDERTAAIAKQKGETRSMAALELWGAQLAGSVVVIGNAPTALFRLLEMIQAGAAKPALIVGIPVGFVGAAESKQALWDIHTQLGIECITLLGRQGGSAAASSVVNALLRCNIDERY
;
A
#
# COMPACT_ATOMS: atom_id res chain seq x y z
N ASN A 1 -6.42 9.57 -9.35
CA ASN A 1 -6.92 10.03 -10.66
C ASN A 1 -6.07 11.15 -11.26
N ASP A 2 -4.75 11.14 -11.02
CA ASP A 2 -3.85 12.08 -11.69
C ASP A 2 -3.78 11.71 -13.18
N GLU A 3 -3.94 12.69 -14.07
CA GLU A 3 -4.04 12.50 -15.52
C GLU A 3 -2.80 11.82 -16.11
N ARG A 4 -1.63 12.01 -15.49
CA ARG A 4 -0.36 11.43 -15.94
C ARG A 4 -0.32 9.91 -15.79
N THR A 5 -1.08 9.36 -14.84
CA THR A 5 -1.06 7.92 -14.53
C THR A 5 -1.48 7.05 -15.72
N ALA A 6 -2.41 7.51 -16.56
CA ALA A 6 -2.86 6.76 -17.72
C ALA A 6 -1.76 6.66 -18.79
N ALA A 7 -1.03 7.75 -19.03
CA ALA A 7 0.08 7.78 -19.97
C ALA A 7 1.25 6.91 -19.50
N ILE A 8 1.64 7.03 -18.22
CA ILE A 8 2.73 6.23 -17.62
C ILE A 8 2.38 4.74 -17.66
N ALA A 9 1.16 4.37 -17.24
CA ALA A 9 0.69 2.99 -17.28
C ALA A 9 0.77 2.39 -18.69
N LYS A 10 0.33 3.14 -19.71
CA LYS A 10 0.40 2.70 -21.10
C LYS A 10 1.85 2.54 -21.59
N GLN A 11 2.72 3.49 -21.25
CA GLN A 11 4.13 3.46 -21.65
C GLN A 11 4.87 2.26 -21.07
N LYS A 12 4.56 1.89 -19.82
CA LYS A 12 5.27 0.83 -19.09
C LYS A 12 4.59 -0.55 -19.11
N GLY A 13 3.39 -0.66 -19.68
CA GLY A 13 2.63 -1.90 -19.67
C GLY A 13 2.10 -2.27 -18.28
N GLU A 14 1.76 -1.25 -17.48
CA GLU A 14 1.41 -1.37 -16.08
C GLU A 14 -0.07 -1.02 -15.81
N THR A 15 -0.57 -1.34 -14.62
CA THR A 15 -1.86 -0.79 -14.17
C THR A 15 -1.70 0.67 -13.77
N ARG A 16 -2.79 1.44 -13.85
CA ARG A 16 -2.79 2.85 -13.38
C ARG A 16 -2.42 2.97 -11.91
N SER A 17 -2.76 1.96 -11.10
CA SER A 17 -2.43 1.93 -9.69
C SER A 17 -0.93 1.76 -9.47
N MET A 18 -0.23 0.94 -10.27
CA MET A 18 1.24 0.85 -10.21
C MET A 18 1.90 2.16 -10.66
N ALA A 19 1.45 2.72 -11.79
CA ALA A 19 1.96 3.99 -12.31
C ALA A 19 1.78 5.19 -11.35
N ALA A 20 0.75 5.16 -10.50
CA ALA A 20 0.52 6.22 -9.51
C ALA A 20 1.62 6.31 -8.46
N LEU A 21 2.29 5.20 -8.12
CA LEU A 21 3.33 5.18 -7.09
C LEU A 21 4.58 5.94 -7.53
N GLU A 22 4.88 5.98 -8.83
CA GLU A 22 6.00 6.74 -9.37
C GLU A 22 5.85 8.25 -9.12
N LEU A 23 4.61 8.71 -9.02
CA LEU A 23 4.29 10.12 -8.80
C LEU A 23 4.44 10.52 -7.32
N TRP A 24 4.59 9.57 -6.39
CA TRP A 24 4.75 9.88 -4.96
C TRP A 24 6.11 10.53 -4.67
N GLY A 25 7.17 10.10 -5.36
CA GLY A 25 8.51 10.69 -5.24
C GLY A 25 8.94 10.90 -3.78
N ALA A 26 9.26 12.15 -3.43
CA ALA A 26 9.70 12.53 -2.08
C ALA A 26 8.63 12.36 -0.99
N GLN A 27 7.35 12.28 -1.34
CA GLN A 27 6.26 12.14 -0.36
C GLN A 27 6.22 10.75 0.29
N LEU A 28 6.93 9.77 -0.26
CA LEU A 28 6.93 8.41 0.28
C LEU A 28 7.66 8.31 1.63
N ALA A 29 8.73 9.07 1.81
CA ALA A 29 9.56 9.03 3.01
C ALA A 29 8.76 9.36 4.28
N GLY A 30 8.70 8.43 5.23
CA GLY A 30 8.01 8.62 6.52
C GLY A 30 6.48 8.71 6.42
N SER A 31 5.90 8.45 5.25
CA SER A 31 4.45 8.51 5.04
C SER A 31 3.70 7.31 5.65
N VAL A 32 2.38 7.47 5.79
CA VAL A 32 1.47 6.33 6.00
C VAL A 32 0.85 5.98 4.66
N VAL A 33 1.26 4.85 4.08
CA VAL A 33 0.76 4.38 2.79
C VAL A 33 -0.47 3.50 3.00
N VAL A 34 -1.55 3.77 2.27
CA VAL A 34 -2.81 3.05 2.42
C VAL A 34 -3.24 2.48 1.07
N ILE A 35 -3.26 1.14 0.97
CA ILE A 35 -3.66 0.41 -0.24
C ILE A 35 -4.84 -0.50 0.10
N GLY A 36 -6.06 0.00 -0.15
CA GLY A 36 -7.29 -0.73 0.14
C GLY A 36 -7.90 -1.50 -1.03
N ASN A 37 -7.42 -1.29 -2.27
CA ASN A 37 -8.06 -1.89 -3.45
C ASN A 37 -7.07 -2.71 -4.28
N ALA A 38 -6.08 -2.06 -4.91
CA ALA A 38 -5.28 -2.68 -5.96
C ALA A 38 -4.13 -3.54 -5.40
N PRO A 39 -4.14 -4.88 -5.57
CA PRO A 39 -3.02 -5.73 -5.16
C PRO A 39 -1.72 -5.40 -5.92
N THR A 40 -1.84 -5.01 -7.19
CA THR A 40 -0.70 -4.61 -8.03
C THR A 40 0.02 -3.37 -7.49
N ALA A 41 -0.70 -2.43 -6.88
CA ALA A 41 -0.06 -1.30 -6.21
C ALA A 41 0.78 -1.74 -5.01
N LEU A 42 0.31 -2.73 -4.25
CA LEU A 42 1.07 -3.25 -3.10
C LEU A 42 2.32 -3.98 -3.57
N PHE A 43 2.24 -4.84 -4.59
CA PHE A 43 3.43 -5.46 -5.18
C PHE A 43 4.43 -4.42 -5.68
N ARG A 44 3.98 -3.45 -6.47
CA ARG A 44 4.84 -2.40 -7.01
C ARG A 44 5.51 -1.58 -5.90
N LEU A 45 4.80 -1.29 -4.81
CA LEU A 45 5.40 -0.61 -3.64
C LEU A 45 6.55 -1.41 -3.05
N LEU A 46 6.35 -2.72 -2.83
CA LEU A 46 7.36 -3.60 -2.27
C LEU A 46 8.58 -3.69 -3.17
N GLU A 47 8.39 -3.82 -4.49
CA GLU A 47 9.46 -3.81 -5.49
C GLU A 47 10.26 -2.50 -5.44
N MET A 48 9.58 -1.35 -5.39
CA MET A 48 10.25 -0.04 -5.30
C MET A 48 11.10 0.07 -4.04
N ILE A 49 10.58 -0.37 -2.90
CA ILE A 49 11.30 -0.31 -1.62
C ILE A 49 12.51 -1.27 -1.63
N GLN A 50 12.36 -2.47 -2.17
CA GLN A 50 13.47 -3.42 -2.36
C GLN A 50 14.54 -2.86 -3.29
N ALA A 51 14.15 -2.06 -4.30
CA ALA A 51 15.07 -1.37 -5.19
C ALA A 51 15.72 -0.10 -4.57
N GLY A 52 15.46 0.19 -3.30
CA GLY A 52 16.08 1.30 -2.58
C GLY A 52 15.27 2.60 -2.58
N ALA A 53 13.98 2.57 -2.91
CA ALA A 53 13.10 3.72 -2.73
C ALA A 53 13.00 4.12 -1.25
N ALA A 54 12.60 5.37 -1.01
CA ALA A 54 12.33 5.87 0.34
C ALA A 54 11.27 5.00 1.06
N LYS A 55 11.42 4.84 2.37
CA LYS A 55 10.55 3.97 3.17
C LYS A 55 9.39 4.77 3.79
N PRO A 56 8.15 4.29 3.70
CA PRO A 56 7.06 4.80 4.53
C PRO A 56 7.28 4.43 6.00
N ALA A 57 6.65 5.17 6.91
CA ALA A 57 6.60 4.84 8.33
C ALA A 57 5.65 3.65 8.61
N LEU A 58 4.59 3.51 7.81
CA LEU A 58 3.60 2.44 7.94
C LEU A 58 2.97 2.12 6.58
N ILE A 59 2.74 0.82 6.32
CA ILE A 59 1.93 0.35 5.19
C ILE A 59 0.64 -0.30 5.72
N VAL A 60 -0.51 0.28 5.40
CA VAL A 60 -1.83 -0.35 5.53
C VAL A 60 -2.16 -1.05 4.21
N GLY A 61 -1.74 -2.30 4.08
CA GLY A 61 -1.88 -3.13 2.88
C GLY A 61 -3.09 -4.04 2.98
N ILE A 62 -4.28 -3.55 2.64
CA ILE A 62 -5.54 -4.31 2.73
C ILE A 62 -6.28 -4.36 1.38
N PRO A 63 -5.61 -4.68 0.24
CA PRO A 63 -6.34 -4.87 -1.00
C PRO A 63 -7.31 -6.04 -0.91
N VAL A 64 -8.49 -5.87 -1.52
CA VAL A 64 -9.48 -6.92 -1.75
C VAL A 64 -9.30 -7.49 -3.14
N GLY A 65 -9.56 -8.78 -3.32
CA GLY A 65 -9.66 -9.31 -4.68
C GLY A 65 -9.52 -10.81 -4.78
N PHE A 66 -9.87 -11.29 -5.97
CA PHE A 66 -9.75 -12.70 -6.32
C PHE A 66 -8.40 -13.04 -6.95
N VAL A 67 -7.64 -12.05 -7.41
CA VAL A 67 -6.35 -12.23 -8.08
C VAL A 67 -5.31 -11.35 -7.38
N GLY A 68 -4.25 -11.96 -6.86
CA GLY A 68 -3.09 -11.26 -6.28
C GLY A 68 -3.31 -10.64 -4.90
N ALA A 69 -4.55 -10.56 -4.39
CA ALA A 69 -4.83 -9.92 -3.10
C ALA A 69 -4.21 -10.71 -1.94
N ALA A 70 -4.40 -12.03 -1.89
CA ALA A 70 -3.82 -12.85 -0.84
C ALA A 70 -2.28 -12.85 -0.93
N GLU A 71 -1.76 -12.98 -2.14
CA GLU A 71 -0.34 -13.09 -2.44
C GLU A 71 0.40 -11.77 -2.15
N SER A 72 -0.17 -10.62 -2.51
CA SER A 72 0.45 -9.31 -2.22
C SER A 72 0.52 -9.01 -0.73
N LYS A 73 -0.52 -9.39 0.02
CA LYS A 73 -0.58 -9.21 1.47
C LYS A 73 0.33 -10.19 2.20
N GLN A 74 0.45 -11.42 1.71
CA GLN A 74 1.41 -12.39 2.20
C GLN A 74 2.84 -11.90 1.94
N ALA A 75 3.12 -11.42 0.73
CA ALA A 75 4.43 -10.86 0.40
C ALA A 75 4.80 -9.69 1.32
N LEU A 76 3.88 -8.75 1.59
CA LEU A 76 4.08 -7.69 2.58
C LEU A 76 4.41 -8.28 3.96
N TRP A 77 3.61 -9.23 4.45
CA TRP A 77 3.79 -9.87 5.75
C TRP A 77 5.12 -10.61 5.88
N ASP A 78 5.58 -11.25 4.82
CA ASP A 78 6.81 -12.05 4.88
C ASP A 78 8.06 -11.18 4.94
N ILE A 79 8.03 -10.00 4.30
CA ILE A 79 9.24 -9.18 4.11
C ILE A 79 9.25 -7.87 4.90
N HIS A 80 8.14 -7.43 5.51
CA HIS A 80 8.09 -6.10 6.14
C HIS A 80 9.18 -5.89 7.20
N THR A 81 9.48 -6.93 8.01
CA THR A 81 10.53 -6.87 9.04
C THR A 81 11.91 -6.74 8.40
N GLN A 82 12.18 -7.47 7.32
CA GLN A 82 13.45 -7.38 6.58
C GLN A 82 13.61 -6.00 5.91
N LEU A 83 12.52 -5.42 5.42
CA LEU A 83 12.51 -4.07 4.87
C LEU A 83 12.58 -2.99 5.96
N GLY A 84 12.40 -3.34 7.24
CA GLY A 84 12.36 -2.41 8.37
C GLY A 84 11.17 -1.45 8.27
N ILE A 85 9.99 -1.99 7.94
CA ILE A 85 8.75 -1.23 7.76
C ILE A 85 7.64 -1.86 8.61
N GLU A 86 6.90 -1.02 9.32
CA GLU A 86 5.69 -1.43 10.03
C GLU A 86 4.55 -1.66 9.04
N CYS A 87 3.72 -2.68 9.30
CA CYS A 87 2.58 -2.96 8.44
C CYS A 87 1.32 -3.39 9.20
N ILE A 88 0.16 -3.07 8.61
CA ILE A 88 -1.14 -3.61 8.99
C ILE A 88 -1.74 -4.24 7.74
N THR A 89 -2.09 -5.51 7.82
CA THR A 89 -2.65 -6.28 6.72
C THR A 89 -3.73 -7.25 7.21
N LEU A 90 -4.56 -7.72 6.29
CA LEU A 90 -5.58 -8.74 6.52
C LEU A 90 -5.31 -9.88 5.54
N LEU A 91 -4.74 -11.00 5.99
CA LEU A 91 -4.36 -12.10 5.09
C LEU A 91 -5.57 -12.70 4.34
N GLY A 92 -5.31 -13.37 3.22
CA GLY A 92 -6.34 -13.92 2.34
C GLY A 92 -6.94 -12.89 1.38
N ARG A 93 -8.19 -13.07 0.95
CA ARG A 93 -8.77 -12.32 -0.18
C ARG A 93 -9.60 -11.10 0.23
N GLN A 94 -10.01 -11.05 1.50
CA GLN A 94 -10.85 -9.99 2.04
C GLN A 94 -10.05 -8.70 2.25
N GLY A 95 -10.72 -7.57 2.16
CA GLY A 95 -10.09 -6.26 2.34
C GLY A 95 -11.02 -5.17 1.83
N GLY A 96 -10.46 -4.12 1.25
CA GLY A 96 -11.24 -3.06 0.61
C GLY A 96 -10.95 -1.70 1.20
N SER A 97 -11.33 -0.66 0.46
CA SER A 97 -11.15 0.73 0.89
C SER A 97 -11.86 1.02 2.23
N ALA A 98 -13.01 0.40 2.50
CA ALA A 98 -13.72 0.57 3.76
C ALA A 98 -12.91 0.03 4.96
N ALA A 99 -12.36 -1.18 4.84
CA ALA A 99 -11.51 -1.78 5.87
C ALA A 99 -10.19 -1.01 6.05
N ALA A 100 -9.56 -0.58 4.94
CA ALA A 100 -8.36 0.25 5.01
C ALA A 100 -8.64 1.60 5.70
N SER A 101 -9.77 2.24 5.39
CA SER A 101 -10.18 3.49 6.02
C SER A 101 -10.52 3.32 7.50
N SER A 102 -11.13 2.20 7.90
CA SER A 102 -11.41 1.94 9.32
C SER A 102 -10.13 1.78 10.14
N VAL A 103 -9.08 1.16 9.57
CA VAL A 103 -7.75 1.11 10.21
C VAL A 103 -7.19 2.50 10.42
N VAL A 104 -7.19 3.35 9.38
CA VAL A 104 -6.69 4.72 9.49
C VAL A 104 -7.48 5.52 10.54
N ASN A 105 -8.80 5.42 10.53
CA ASN A 105 -9.65 6.09 11.53
C ASN A 105 -9.34 5.60 12.95
N ALA A 106 -9.12 4.30 13.15
CA ALA A 106 -8.75 3.76 14.45
C ALA A 106 -7.39 4.29 14.93
N LEU A 107 -6.40 4.37 14.04
CA LEU A 107 -5.08 4.94 14.36
C LEU A 107 -5.18 6.41 14.77
N LEU A 108 -6.02 7.20 14.09
CA LEU A 108 -6.23 8.61 14.44
C LEU A 108 -6.87 8.77 15.83
N ARG A 109 -7.81 7.90 16.21
CA ARG A 109 -8.42 7.89 17.54
C ARG A 109 -7.40 7.51 18.63
N CYS A 110 -6.60 6.46 18.38
CA CYS A 110 -5.51 6.08 19.28
C CYS A 110 -4.50 7.21 19.47
N ASN A 111 -4.22 8.00 18.43
CA ASN A 111 -3.29 9.13 18.48
C ASN A 111 -3.77 10.29 19.38
N ILE A 112 -5.07 10.37 19.68
CA ILE A 112 -5.65 11.33 20.63
C ILE A 112 -6.06 10.65 21.95
N ASP A 113 -5.48 9.48 22.24
CA ASP A 113 -5.76 8.64 23.41
C ASP A 113 -7.23 8.21 23.59
N GLU A 114 -8.00 8.23 22.50
CA GLU A 114 -9.39 7.81 22.44
C GLU A 114 -9.44 6.28 22.25
N ARG A 115 -9.27 5.55 23.37
CA ARG A 115 -9.31 4.08 23.42
C ARG A 115 -10.70 3.64 23.89
N TYR A 116 -11.44 2.92 23.04
CA TYR A 116 -12.72 2.27 23.40
C TYR A 116 -12.52 0.77 23.51
#